data_AF-A0A0D0DP36-F1
#
_entry.id   AF-A0A0D0DP36-F1
#
_cell.length_a   1.000
_cell.length_b   1.000
_cell.length_c   1.000
_cell.angle_alpha   90.00
_cell.angle_beta   90.00
_cell.angle_gamma   90.00
#
_symmetry.space_group_name_H-M   'P 1'
#
loop_
_entity.id
_entity.type
_entity.pdbx_description
1 polymer ?
#
loop_
_entity_poly.entity_id
_entity_poly.type
_entity_poly.pdbx_seq_one_letter_code
_entity_poly.pdbx_strand_id
1 'polypeptide(L)' 'LPICAVCLGRDRHLVIECKASRIWDSLFDTLAEHINKALFIKDGRNICSKWQREEGCTDKHDNRHFCS' A
#
# COMPACT_ATOMS: atom_id res chain seq x y z
N LEU A 1 4.99 -1.93 -13.61
CA LEU A 1 5.34 -1.52 -12.23
C LEU A 1 4.08 -1.59 -11.40
N PRO A 2 4.08 -2.30 -10.26
CA PRO A 2 2.92 -2.34 -9.40
C PRO A 2 2.59 -0.93 -8.89
N ILE A 3 1.30 -0.65 -8.72
CA ILE A 3 0.83 0.62 -8.14
C ILE A 3 1.21 0.60 -6.65
N CYS A 4 1.72 1.72 -6.15
CA CYS A 4 2.00 1.86 -4.73
C CYS A 4 0.70 2.11 -3.95
N ALA A 5 0.42 1.30 -2.94
CA ALA A 5 -0.78 1.41 -2.10
C ALA A 5 -0.77 2.64 -1.17
N VAL A 6 0.41 3.22 -0.94
CA VAL A 6 0.56 4.46 -0.15
C VAL A 6 0.20 5.66 -1.01
N CYS A 7 0.97 5.93 -2.08
CA CYS A 7 0.76 7.12 -2.91
C CYS A 7 -0.24 6.93 -4.07
N LEU A 8 -0.73 5.73 -4.33
CA LEU A 8 -1.57 5.38 -5.50
C LEU A 8 -0.91 5.71 -6.86
N GLY A 9 0.39 6.00 -6.87
CA GLY A 9 1.16 6.35 -8.05
C GLY A 9 1.79 5.15 -8.75
N ARG A 10 2.20 5.37 -10.00
CA ARG A 10 2.96 4.42 -10.84
C ARG A 10 4.45 4.76 -10.94
N ASP A 11 4.88 5.80 -10.23
CA ASP A 11 6.27 6.26 -10.25
C ASP A 11 7.22 5.20 -9.73
N ARG A 12 8.43 5.17 -10.29
CA ARG A 12 9.43 4.16 -9.98
C ARG A 12 10.05 4.48 -8.61
N HIS A 13 9.63 3.74 -7.58
CA HIS A 13 10.21 3.82 -6.24
C HIS A 13 10.11 2.48 -5.49
N LEU A 14 10.82 2.38 -4.38
CA LEU A 14 10.71 1.23 -3.47
C LEU A 14 9.41 1.34 -2.68
N VAL A 15 8.38 0.59 -3.11
CA VAL A 15 7.03 0.63 -2.52
C VAL A 15 7.06 0.41 -1.00
N ILE A 16 7.84 -0.57 -0.52
CA ILE A 16 7.96 -0.92 0.90
C ILE A 16 8.58 0.18 1.77
N GLU A 17 9.19 1.18 1.14
CA GLU A 17 9.81 2.35 1.77
C GLU A 17 9.06 3.65 1.43
N CYS A 18 7.89 3.55 0.80
CA CYS A 18 7.11 4.74 0.43
C CYS A 18 6.65 5.47 1.69
N LYS A 19 7.04 6.75 1.80
CA LYS A 19 6.70 7.67 2.89
C LYS A 19 5.85 8.86 2.40
N ALA A 20 5.13 8.68 1.30
CA ALA A 20 4.28 9.74 0.78
C ALA A 20 3.17 10.07 1.79
N SER A 21 2.99 11.36 2.06
CA SER A 21 1.88 11.86 2.89
C SER A 21 0.63 12.16 2.07
N ARG A 22 0.76 12.28 0.74
CA ARG A 22 -0.32 12.51 -0.22
C ARG A 22 -0.31 11.50 -1.36
N ILE A 23 -1.44 11.35 -2.02
CA ILE A 23 -1.57 10.54 -3.22
C ILE A 23 -0.91 11.22 -4.43
N TRP A 24 -0.81 10.52 -5.56
CA TRP A 24 -0.06 10.90 -6.75
C TRP A 24 -0.43 12.26 -7.36
N ASP A 25 -1.68 12.71 -7.20
CA ASP A 25 -2.16 14.03 -7.67
C ASP A 25 -2.01 15.15 -6.64
N SER A 26 -1.50 14.83 -5.44
CA SER A 26 -1.36 15.75 -4.30
C SER A 26 -2.67 16.40 -3.79
N LEU A 27 -3.84 15.92 -4.23
CA LEU A 27 -5.15 16.44 -3.82
C LEU A 27 -5.59 15.91 -2.46
N PHE A 28 -5.24 14.66 -2.15
CA PHE A 28 -5.67 13.99 -0.92
C PHE A 28 -4.47 13.42 -0.15
N ASP A 29 -4.61 13.33 1.17
CA ASP A 29 -3.66 12.60 2.01
C ASP A 29 -3.74 11.10 1.71
N THR A 30 -2.66 10.37 1.97
CA THR A 30 -2.65 8.91 1.82
C THR A 30 -3.64 8.24 2.78
N LEU A 31 -4.22 7.13 2.34
CA LEU A 31 -5.09 6.30 3.18
C LEU A 31 -4.28 5.27 3.97
N ALA A 32 -3.13 4.88 3.44
CA ALA A 32 -2.26 3.85 4.00
C ALA A 32 -0.81 4.34 4.14
N GLU A 33 -0.08 3.73 5.06
CA GLU A 33 1.33 3.99 5.33
C GLU A 33 2.09 2.70 5.63
N HIS A 34 3.41 2.73 5.42
CA HIS A 34 4.29 1.65 5.82
C HIS A 34 4.87 1.89 7.22
N ILE A 35 4.58 0.98 8.16
CA ILE A 35 5.15 0.95 9.51
C ILE A 35 5.92 -0.36 9.65
N ASN A 36 7.22 -0.29 9.94
CA ASN A 36 8.09 -1.47 10.07
C ASN A 36 7.96 -2.47 8.89
N LYS A 37 7.89 -1.96 7.66
CA LYS A 37 7.70 -2.73 6.40
C LYS A 37 6.33 -3.41 6.24
N ALA A 38 5.43 -3.28 7.21
CA ALA A 38 4.05 -3.70 7.09
C ALA A 38 3.17 -2.53 6.65
N LEU A 39 2.10 -2.81 5.89
CA LEU A 39 1.20 -1.80 5.34
C LEU A 39 -0.02 -1.64 6.25
N PHE A 40 -0.30 -0.42 6.66
CA PHE A 40 -1.41 -0.10 7.56
C PHE A 40 -2.30 0.96 6.94
N ILE A 41 -3.60 0.87 7.22
CA ILE A 41 -4.55 1.95 6.95
C ILE A 41 -4.53 2.90 8.15
N LYS A 42 -4.86 4.18 7.95
CA LYS A 42 -4.96 5.20 9.00
C LYS A 42 -5.81 4.82 10.23
N ASP A 43 -6.71 3.85 10.11
CA ASP A 43 -7.50 3.32 11.24
C ASP A 43 -6.78 2.23 12.06
N GLY A 44 -5.50 1.96 11.75
CA GLY A 44 -4.66 0.98 12.43
C GLY A 44 -4.78 -0.45 11.91
N ARG A 45 -5.65 -0.71 10.92
CA ARG A 45 -5.76 -2.06 10.34
C ARG A 45 -4.57 -2.38 9.45
N ASN A 46 -3.98 -3.55 9.68
CA ASN A 46 -2.95 -4.09 8.79
C ASN A 46 -3.61 -4.66 7.53
N ILE A 47 -3.04 -4.34 6.37
CA ILE A 47 -3.43 -4.91 5.10
C ILE A 47 -2.28 -5.69 4.49
N CYS A 48 -2.63 -6.75 3.77
CA CYS A 48 -1.63 -7.48 3.00
C CYS A 48 -0.98 -6.54 1.99
N SER A 49 0.35 -6.56 1.88
CA SER A 49 1.11 -5.85 0.84
C SER A 49 1.64 -6.79 -0.24
N LYS A 50 1.50 -8.11 -0.06
CA LYS A 50 1.98 -9.11 -1.03
C LYS A 50 1.25 -9.01 -2.37
N TRP A 51 -0.01 -8.57 -2.39
CA TRP A 51 -0.75 -8.36 -3.65
C TRP A 51 -0.09 -7.31 -4.56
N GLN A 52 0.76 -6.44 -4.03
CA GLN A 52 1.52 -5.47 -4.82
C GLN A 52 2.77 -6.08 -5.45
N ARG A 53 3.13 -7.32 -5.11
CA ARG A 53 4.24 -8.03 -5.76
C ARG A 53 3.78 -8.60 -7.09
N GLU A 54 4.73 -8.89 -7.96
CA GLU A 54 4.46 -9.48 -9.28
C GLU A 54 3.77 -10.85 -9.16
N GLU A 55 4.14 -11.63 -8.13
CA GLU A 55 3.54 -12.92 -7.83
C GLU A 55 2.15 -12.81 -7.16
N GLY A 56 1.73 -11.59 -6.82
CA GLY A 56 0.51 -11.32 -6.08
C GLY A 56 0.51 -11.92 -4.67
N CYS A 57 -0.68 -12.15 -4.14
CA CYS A 57 -0.87 -12.77 -2.84
C CYS A 57 -1.58 -14.13 -2.98
N THR A 58 -0.88 -15.21 -2.61
CA THR A 58 -1.42 -16.57 -2.58
C THR A 58 -1.86 -17.01 -1.18
N ASP A 59 -1.56 -16.21 -0.16
CA ASP A 59 -1.84 -16.55 1.23
C ASP A 59 -3.34 -16.42 1.53
N LYS A 60 -3.88 -17.39 2.26
CA LYS A 60 -5.21 -17.27 2.88
C LYS A 60 -5.04 -16.56 4.22
N HIS A 61 -5.33 -15.27 4.27
CA HIS A 61 -5.28 -14.49 5.51
C HIS A 61 -6.45 -13.51 5.64
N ASP A 62 -6.84 -13.26 6.88
CA ASP A 62 -7.95 -12.36 7.24
C ASP A 62 -7.65 -10.88 7.05
N ASN A 63 -6.38 -10.51 6.80
CA ASN A 63 -6.00 -9.14 6.46
C ASN A 63 -6.66 -8.75 5.13
N ARG A 64 -7.85 -8.18 5.24
CA ARG A 64 -8.75 -7.90 4.12
C ARG A 64 -8.04 -6.98 3.14
N HIS A 65 -8.13 -7.31 1.86
CA HIS A 65 -7.77 -6.39 0.80
C HIS A 65 -8.86 -5.30 0.82
N PHE A 66 -8.49 -4.07 1.16
CA PHE A 66 -9.43 -2.96 1.12
C PHE A 66 -9.70 -2.65 -0.36
N CYS A 67 -10.82 -3.18 -0.84
CA CYS A 67 -11.37 -3.09 -2.20
C CYS A 67 -10.51 -3.69 -3.33
N SER A 68 -11.06 -4.74 -3.94
CA SER A 68 -11.31 -4.77 -5.38
C SER A 68 -12.61 -4.00 -5.67
#